data_AF-A0AB39QFD0-F1
#
_entry.id   AF-A0AB39QFD0-F1
#
_cell.length_a   1.000
_cell.length_b   1.000
_cell.length_c   1.000
_cell.angle_alpha   90.00
_cell.angle_beta   90.00
_cell.angle_gamma   90.00
#
_symmetry.space_group_name_H-M   'P 1'
#
loop_
_entity.id
_entity.type
_entity.pdbx_description
1 polymer ?
#
loop_
_entity_poly.entity_id
_entity_poly.type
_entity_poly.pdbx_seq_one_letter_code
_entity_poly.pdbx_strand_id
1 'polypeptide(L)'
;MTQSSLTPVPDPPAEPSPVVVDLYRMAVEMADRVSARRGTANAFFLSVQTAFLGAMGITASEGSRVPWWVALVLALAGVLVSMTWWLQLRSYRALNKAKFEIINSVEPLLPVQVFSREWDVLTRGVGPWWTRYAELGATERKVPWVFAVLHAGLFIGTLCS
;
A
#
# COMPACT_ATOMS: atom_id res chain seq x y z
N MET A 1 -16.08 25.32 40.23
CA MET A 1 -14.78 25.69 39.62
C MET A 1 -14.26 24.41 39.00
N THR A 2 -14.23 24.22 37.68
CA THR A 2 -13.56 25.01 36.63
C THR A 2 -14.30 24.83 35.30
N GLN A 3 -14.74 25.92 34.67
CA GLN A 3 -15.16 25.89 33.26
C GLN A 3 -13.90 25.76 32.40
N SER A 4 -13.83 24.69 31.60
CA SER A 4 -12.83 24.53 30.55
C SER A 4 -13.15 25.52 29.43
N SER A 5 -12.51 26.68 29.47
CA SER A 5 -12.56 27.69 28.42
C SER A 5 -11.88 27.18 27.16
N LEU A 6 -12.62 26.46 26.31
CA LEU A 6 -12.22 26.21 24.94
C LEU A 6 -12.30 27.55 24.20
N THR A 7 -11.13 28.09 23.84
CA THR A 7 -11.04 29.24 22.95
C THR A 7 -11.78 28.95 21.65
N PRO A 8 -12.61 29.88 21.13
CA PRO A 8 -13.23 29.71 19.83
C PRO A 8 -12.15 29.47 18.77
N VAL A 9 -12.39 28.50 17.88
CA VAL A 9 -11.55 28.30 16.71
C VAL A 9 -11.60 29.61 15.92
N PRO A 10 -10.46 30.28 15.65
CA PRO A 10 -10.45 31.54 14.91
C PRO A 10 -11.09 31.34 13.53
N ASP A 11 -11.81 32.35 13.05
CA ASP A 11 -12.25 32.36 11.66
C ASP A 11 -11.04 32.15 10.73
N PRO A 12 -11.20 31.36 9.65
CA PRO A 12 -10.10 31.09 8.73
C PRO A 12 -9.57 32.42 8.18
N PRO A 13 -8.25 32.63 8.17
CA PRO A 13 -7.66 33.89 7.75
C PRO A 13 -8.03 34.20 6.29
N ALA A 14 -8.29 35.48 5.99
CA ALA A 14 -8.69 35.94 4.65
C ALA A 14 -7.67 35.56 3.57
N GLU A 15 -6.38 35.49 3.94
CA GLU A 15 -5.32 34.87 3.15
C GLU A 15 -4.45 33.95 4.03
N PRO A 16 -4.13 32.73 3.56
CA PRO A 16 -3.29 31.80 4.31
C PRO A 16 -1.85 32.33 4.39
N SER A 17 -1.20 32.10 5.54
CA SER A 17 0.23 32.45 5.71
C SER A 17 1.10 31.75 4.65
N PRO A 18 2.03 32.45 3.98
CA PRO A 18 2.96 31.84 3.02
C PRO A 18 3.71 30.63 3.59
N VAL A 19 4.09 30.69 4.86
CA VAL A 19 4.77 29.59 5.56
C VAL A 19 3.88 28.35 5.66
N VAL A 20 2.58 28.52 5.91
CA VAL A 20 1.62 27.40 6.00
C VAL A 20 1.43 26.75 4.64
N VAL A 21 1.33 27.57 3.57
CA VAL A 21 1.21 27.08 2.20
C VAL A 21 2.45 26.28 1.79
N ASP A 22 3.65 26.76 2.12
CA ASP A 22 4.90 26.06 1.81
C ASP A 22 5.04 24.74 2.58
N LEU A 23 4.73 24.72 3.88
CA LEU A 23 4.74 23.50 4.69
C LEU A 23 3.73 22.47 4.19
N TYR A 24 2.52 22.93 3.83
CA TYR A 24 1.48 22.08 3.25
C TYR A 24 1.94 21.49 1.92
N ARG A 25 2.48 22.32 1.02
CA ARG A 25 3.02 21.87 -0.27
C ARG A 25 4.10 20.81 -0.08
N MET A 26 5.07 21.04 0.80
CA MET A 26 6.12 20.06 1.09
C MET A 26 5.56 18.75 1.64
N ALA A 27 4.58 18.81 2.55
CA ALA A 27 3.94 17.62 3.11
C ALA A 27 3.24 16.79 2.01
N VAL A 28 2.52 17.45 1.11
CA VAL A 28 1.83 16.83 -0.03
C VAL A 28 2.83 16.20 -1.00
N GLU A 29 3.89 16.93 -1.40
CA GLU A 29 4.93 16.39 -2.27
C GLU A 29 5.62 15.17 -1.65
N MET A 30 5.86 15.17 -0.34
CA MET A 30 6.42 14.00 0.35
C MET A 30 5.45 12.81 0.37
N ALA A 31 4.15 13.05 0.53
CA ALA A 31 3.13 12.00 0.49
C ALA A 31 3.02 11.39 -0.92
N ASP A 32 3.09 12.22 -1.95
CA ASP A 32 3.10 11.78 -3.35
C ASP A 32 4.34 10.93 -3.67
N ARG A 33 5.54 11.39 -3.31
CA ARG A 33 6.80 10.63 -3.51
C ARG A 33 6.76 9.25 -2.84
N VAL A 34 6.20 9.14 -1.64
CA VAL A 34 6.05 7.84 -0.96
C VAL A 34 5.06 6.95 -1.72
N SER A 35 3.98 7.52 -2.23
CA SER A 35 2.99 6.80 -3.04
C SER A 35 3.59 6.29 -4.36
N ALA A 36 4.38 7.12 -5.06
CA ALA A 36 5.13 6.71 -6.24
C ALA A 36 6.12 5.58 -5.92
N ARG A 37 6.87 5.69 -4.81
CA ARG A 37 7.80 4.65 -4.35
C ARG A 37 7.09 3.33 -4.05
N ARG A 38 5.87 3.35 -3.52
CA ARG A 38 5.03 2.15 -3.34
C ARG A 38 4.73 1.49 -4.70
N GLY A 39 4.37 2.28 -5.71
CA GLY A 39 4.13 1.79 -7.07
C GLY A 39 5.34 1.07 -7.66
N THR A 40 6.52 1.69 -7.58
CA THR A 40 7.78 1.08 -8.06
C THR A 40 8.12 -0.20 -7.30
N ALA A 41 7.94 -0.22 -5.97
CA ALA A 41 8.17 -1.41 -5.15
C ALA A 41 7.22 -2.56 -5.52
N ASN A 42 5.94 -2.26 -5.78
CA ASN A 42 4.97 -3.26 -6.22
C ASN A 42 5.37 -3.90 -7.55
N ALA A 43 5.77 -3.09 -8.53
CA ALA A 43 6.24 -3.59 -9.82
C ALA A 43 7.48 -4.49 -9.67
N PHE A 44 8.44 -4.09 -8.81
CA PHE A 44 9.61 -4.91 -8.50
C PHE A 44 9.23 -6.28 -7.93
N PHE A 45 8.41 -6.33 -6.88
CA PHE A 45 8.02 -7.60 -6.27
C PHE A 45 7.20 -8.48 -7.23
N LEU A 46 6.32 -7.89 -8.04
CA LEU A 46 5.56 -8.62 -9.04
C LEU A 46 6.49 -9.30 -10.06
N SER A 47 7.49 -8.59 -10.55
CA SER A 47 8.49 -9.13 -11.49
C SER A 47 9.31 -10.26 -10.86
N VAL A 48 9.79 -10.08 -9.63
CA VAL A 48 10.53 -11.12 -8.89
C VAL A 48 9.65 -12.35 -8.72
N GLN A 49 8.43 -12.20 -8.20
CA GLN A 49 7.54 -13.33 -7.96
C GLN A 49 7.14 -14.07 -9.23
N THR A 50 6.95 -13.35 -10.33
CA THR A 50 6.67 -13.96 -11.65
C THR A 50 7.87 -14.77 -12.15
N ALA A 51 9.10 -14.28 -11.96
CA ALA A 51 10.31 -15.00 -12.31
C ALA A 51 10.48 -16.29 -11.48
N PHE A 52 10.20 -16.24 -10.17
CA PHE A 52 10.22 -17.42 -9.30
C PHE A 52 9.18 -18.47 -9.72
N LEU A 53 7.94 -18.06 -10.00
CA LEU A 53 6.91 -18.97 -10.52
C LEU A 53 7.32 -19.59 -11.86
N GLY A 54 7.89 -18.79 -12.77
CA GLY A 54 8.39 -19.29 -14.05
C GLY A 54 9.50 -20.33 -13.89
N ALA A 55 10.48 -20.06 -13.01
CA ALA A 55 11.55 -21.00 -12.70
C ALA A 55 11.01 -22.32 -12.10
N MET A 56 10.06 -22.23 -11.16
CA MET A 56 9.42 -23.42 -10.59
C MET A 56 8.61 -24.20 -11.63
N GLY A 57 7.89 -23.51 -12.53
CA GLY A 57 7.14 -24.13 -13.61
C GLY A 57 8.02 -24.95 -14.56
N ILE A 58 9.22 -24.42 -14.90
CA ILE A 58 10.21 -25.15 -15.70
C ILE A 58 10.67 -26.40 -14.94
N THR A 59 11.08 -26.27 -13.68
CA THR A 59 11.52 -27.43 -12.88
C THR A 59 10.43 -28.50 -12.70
N ALA A 60 9.15 -28.10 -12.64
CA ALA A 60 8.02 -29.03 -12.58
C ALA A 60 7.81 -29.76 -13.93
N SER A 61 8.03 -29.07 -15.05
CA SER A 61 7.84 -29.64 -16.39
C SER A 61 8.96 -30.59 -16.83
N GLU A 62 10.18 -30.40 -16.33
CA GLU A 62 11.35 -31.19 -16.76
C GLU A 62 11.42 -32.60 -16.15
N GLY A 63 10.51 -32.96 -15.22
CA GLY A 63 10.29 -34.32 -14.74
C GLY A 63 11.52 -35.03 -14.14
N SER A 64 11.54 -35.22 -12.82
CA SER A 64 12.45 -36.13 -12.08
C SER A 64 13.97 -35.86 -12.07
N ARG A 65 14.51 -34.89 -12.84
CA ARG A 65 15.96 -34.56 -12.79
C ARG A 65 16.35 -33.59 -11.66
N VAL A 66 15.39 -32.79 -11.19
CA VAL A 66 15.64 -31.77 -10.18
C VAL A 66 15.37 -32.36 -8.79
N PRO A 67 16.34 -32.33 -7.86
CA PRO A 67 16.11 -32.81 -6.51
C PRO A 67 14.97 -32.04 -5.82
N TRP A 68 14.12 -32.74 -5.06
CA TRP A 68 12.97 -32.15 -4.36
C TRP A 68 13.35 -30.98 -3.43
N TRP A 69 14.57 -30.98 -2.87
CA TRP A 69 15.06 -29.92 -2.00
C TRP A 69 15.27 -28.60 -2.76
N VAL A 70 15.56 -28.64 -4.06
CA VAL A 70 15.67 -27.43 -4.89
C VAL A 70 14.31 -26.76 -5.02
N ALA A 71 13.27 -27.55 -5.30
CA ALA A 71 11.88 -27.07 -5.33
C ALA A 71 11.45 -26.50 -3.98
N LEU A 72 11.86 -27.14 -2.87
CA LEU A 72 11.61 -26.62 -1.52
C LEU A 72 12.26 -25.26 -1.30
N VAL A 73 13.54 -25.10 -1.65
CA VAL A 73 14.27 -23.84 -1.50
C VAL A 73 13.63 -22.72 -2.32
N LEU A 74 13.26 -22.99 -3.57
CA LEU A 74 12.59 -22.01 -4.44
C LEU A 74 11.21 -21.61 -3.91
N ALA A 75 10.42 -22.58 -3.44
CA ALA A 75 9.11 -22.33 -2.86
C ALA A 75 9.21 -21.49 -1.57
N LEU A 76 10.14 -21.86 -0.66
CA LEU A 76 10.38 -21.09 0.56
C LEU A 76 10.86 -19.68 0.26
N ALA A 77 11.77 -19.50 -0.69
CA ALA A 77 12.24 -18.19 -1.10
C ALA A 77 11.09 -17.31 -1.61
N GLY A 78 10.22 -17.83 -2.49
CA GLY A 78 9.08 -17.06 -2.99
C GLY A 78 7.98 -16.79 -1.95
N VAL A 79 7.81 -17.66 -0.95
CA VAL A 79 6.95 -17.38 0.22
C VAL A 79 7.56 -16.26 1.07
N LEU A 80 8.87 -16.29 1.33
CA LEU A 80 9.56 -15.25 2.10
C LEU A 80 9.53 -13.89 1.38
N VAL A 81 9.71 -13.88 0.06
CA VAL A 81 9.56 -12.68 -0.77
C VAL A 81 8.12 -12.16 -0.71
N SER A 82 7.12 -13.04 -0.74
CA SER A 82 5.70 -12.65 -0.56
C SER A 82 5.45 -12.01 0.81
N MET A 83 5.99 -12.59 1.89
CA MET A 83 5.85 -12.04 3.24
C MET A 83 6.50 -10.66 3.34
N THR A 84 7.69 -10.50 2.76
CA THR A 84 8.42 -9.22 2.71
C THR A 84 7.62 -8.18 1.94
N TRP A 85 7.05 -8.55 0.79
CA TRP A 85 6.20 -7.66 0.01
C TRP A 85 4.95 -7.22 0.80
N TRP A 86 4.30 -8.15 1.50
CA TRP A 86 3.15 -7.84 2.34
C TRP A 86 3.49 -6.87 3.47
N LEU A 87 4.62 -7.09 4.17
CA LEU A 87 5.11 -6.19 5.22
C LEU A 87 5.39 -4.79 4.66
N GLN A 88 6.01 -4.71 3.48
CA GLN A 88 6.32 -3.45 2.83
C GLN A 88 5.04 -2.68 2.46
N LEU A 89 4.04 -3.35 1.88
CA LEU A 89 2.73 -2.77 1.58
C LEU A 89 2.01 -2.25 2.84
N ARG A 90 2.09 -3.01 3.94
CA ARG A 90 1.54 -2.59 5.24
C ARG A 90 2.23 -1.33 5.75
N SER A 91 3.56 -1.28 5.67
CA SER A 91 4.36 -0.14 6.10
C SER A 91 4.02 1.13 5.31
N TYR A 92 4.00 1.05 3.97
CA TYR A 92 3.64 2.20 3.12
C TYR A 92 2.25 2.75 3.43
N ARG A 93 1.28 1.87 3.68
CA ARG A 93 -0.07 2.30 4.06
C ARG A 93 -0.09 3.01 5.41
N ALA A 94 0.58 2.46 6.42
CA ALA A 94 0.63 3.06 7.75
C ALA A 94 1.27 4.45 7.69
N LEU A 95 2.38 4.58 6.95
CA LEU A 95 3.06 5.85 6.74
C LEU A 95 2.20 6.86 5.97
N ASN A 96 1.57 6.44 4.86
CA ASN A 96 0.70 7.32 4.09
C ASN A 96 -0.50 7.77 4.91
N LYS A 97 -1.11 6.88 5.70
CA LYS A 97 -2.20 7.25 6.61
C LYS A 97 -1.77 8.35 7.57
N ALA A 98 -0.62 8.20 8.24
CA ALA A 98 -0.09 9.21 9.15
C ALA A 98 0.21 10.54 8.44
N LYS A 99 0.76 10.50 7.21
CA LYS A 99 1.02 11.71 6.42
C LYS A 99 -0.27 12.45 6.06
N PHE A 100 -1.30 11.73 5.59
CA PHE A 100 -2.59 12.32 5.24
C PHE A 100 -3.34 12.86 6.47
N GLU A 101 -3.20 12.22 7.64
CA GLU A 101 -3.73 12.74 8.89
C GLU A 101 -3.12 14.11 9.25
N ILE A 102 -1.79 14.26 9.08
CA ILE A 102 -1.11 15.54 9.28
C ILE A 102 -1.55 16.56 8.22
N ILE A 103 -1.60 16.19 6.94
CA ILE A 103 -2.05 17.08 5.86
C ILE A 103 -3.45 17.63 6.16
N ASN A 104 -4.40 16.74 6.49
CA ASN A 104 -5.78 17.11 6.81
C ASN A 104 -5.88 17.98 8.07
N SER A 105 -4.98 17.84 9.03
CA SER A 105 -4.95 18.70 10.23
C SER A 105 -4.54 20.15 9.92
N VAL A 106 -3.80 20.37 8.83
CA VAL A 106 -3.36 21.70 8.37
C VAL A 106 -4.40 22.36 7.47
N GLU A 107 -5.24 21.58 6.80
CA GLU A 107 -6.23 22.09 5.83
C GLU A 107 -7.20 23.16 6.37
N PRO A 108 -7.65 23.15 7.63
CA PRO A 108 -8.49 24.23 8.17
C PRO A 108 -7.84 25.63 8.13
N LEU A 109 -6.51 25.70 8.02
CA LEU A 109 -5.76 26.95 7.89
C LEU A 109 -5.70 27.47 6.44
N LEU A 110 -6.21 26.70 5.48
CA LEU A 110 -6.22 27.03 4.05
C LEU A 110 -7.63 27.43 3.59
N PRO A 111 -7.75 28.27 2.55
CA PRO A 111 -9.05 28.67 1.98
C PRO A 111 -9.88 27.49 1.48
N VAL A 112 -9.20 26.41 1.05
CA VAL A 112 -9.83 25.21 0.51
C VAL A 112 -9.15 23.98 1.10
N GLN A 113 -9.98 23.09 1.66
CA GLN A 113 -9.58 21.81 2.24
C GLN A 113 -9.66 20.72 1.16
N VAL A 114 -8.65 20.64 0.31
CA VAL A 114 -8.71 19.85 -0.93
C VAL A 114 -8.86 18.36 -0.65
N PHE A 115 -7.99 17.79 0.19
CA PHE A 115 -7.97 16.37 0.52
C PHE A 115 -9.10 15.96 1.47
N SER A 116 -9.51 16.84 2.40
CA SER A 116 -10.69 16.56 3.24
C SER A 116 -11.96 16.52 2.39
N ARG A 117 -12.14 17.46 1.44
CA ARG A 117 -13.25 17.43 0.49
C ARG A 117 -13.19 16.23 -0.44
N GLU A 118 -12.01 15.87 -0.93
CA GLU A 118 -11.82 14.66 -1.75
C GLU A 118 -12.26 13.41 -0.97
N TRP A 119 -11.79 13.26 0.28
CA TRP A 119 -12.15 12.13 1.13
C TRP A 119 -13.66 12.06 1.39
N ASP A 120 -14.29 13.21 1.61
CA ASP A 120 -15.73 13.32 1.76
C ASP A 120 -16.49 12.88 0.50
N VAL A 121 -16.06 13.32 -0.68
CA VAL A 121 -16.67 12.89 -1.96
C VAL A 121 -16.53 11.37 -2.14
N LEU A 122 -15.35 10.83 -1.86
CA LEU A 122 -15.07 9.39 -1.95
C LEU A 122 -15.89 8.55 -0.97
N THR A 123 -16.18 9.09 0.22
CA THR A 123 -16.92 8.37 1.27
C THR A 123 -18.44 8.53 1.10
N ARG A 124 -18.91 9.66 0.58
CA ARG A 124 -20.33 9.93 0.32
C ARG A 124 -20.85 9.29 -0.97
N GLY A 125 -19.97 8.81 -1.85
CA GLY A 125 -20.35 8.13 -3.09
C GLY A 125 -21.25 6.91 -2.84
N VAL A 126 -22.50 6.99 -3.31
CA VAL A 126 -23.45 5.88 -3.48
C VAL A 126 -23.02 5.00 -4.67
N GLY A 127 -21.78 4.53 -4.64
CA GLY A 127 -21.23 3.57 -5.59
C GLY A 127 -21.12 2.18 -4.95
N PRO A 128 -21.05 1.12 -5.76
CA PRO A 128 -20.76 -0.21 -5.24
C PRO A 128 -19.47 -0.23 -4.41
N TRP A 129 -19.39 -1.14 -3.45
CA TRP A 129 -18.26 -1.19 -2.50
C TRP A 129 -16.88 -1.26 -3.21
N TRP A 130 -16.81 -1.92 -4.37
CA TRP A 130 -15.59 -2.08 -5.20
C TRP A 130 -15.12 -0.81 -5.91
N THR A 131 -15.94 0.25 -6.01
CA THR A 131 -15.53 1.53 -6.62
C THR A 131 -15.00 2.53 -5.60
N ARG A 132 -15.04 2.22 -4.29
CA ARG A 132 -14.52 3.10 -3.25
C ARG A 132 -12.99 3.08 -3.29
N TYR A 133 -12.37 4.25 -3.51
CA TYR A 133 -10.91 4.44 -3.65
C TYR A 133 -10.09 3.82 -2.50
N ALA A 134 -10.68 3.66 -1.31
CA ALA A 134 -10.10 2.96 -0.16
C ALA A 134 -9.75 1.48 -0.45
N GLU A 135 -10.35 0.85 -1.46
CA GLU A 135 -10.21 -0.57 -1.74
C GLU A 135 -9.08 -0.95 -2.70
N LEU A 136 -8.55 -0.02 -3.51
CA LEU A 136 -7.41 -0.31 -4.39
C LEU A 136 -6.23 -0.83 -3.58
N GLY A 137 -5.95 -0.21 -2.42
CA GLY A 137 -4.92 -0.72 -1.52
C GLY A 137 -5.30 -2.03 -0.80
N ALA A 138 -6.59 -2.38 -0.69
CA ALA A 138 -7.05 -3.61 -0.04
C ALA A 138 -6.85 -4.81 -0.98
N THR A 139 -7.11 -4.62 -2.27
CA THR A 139 -6.83 -5.59 -3.32
C THR A 139 -5.33 -5.81 -3.50
N GLU A 140 -4.50 -4.75 -3.46
CA GLU A 140 -3.03 -4.88 -3.48
C GLU A 140 -2.48 -5.78 -2.37
N ARG A 141 -3.13 -5.83 -1.19
CA ARG A 141 -2.67 -6.63 -0.04
C ARG A 141 -2.90 -8.13 -0.22
N LYS A 142 -3.82 -8.53 -1.10
CA LYS A 142 -4.13 -9.93 -1.38
C LYS A 142 -3.11 -10.54 -2.33
N VAL A 143 -2.47 -9.74 -3.18
CA VAL A 143 -1.52 -10.21 -4.21
C VAL A 143 -0.36 -11.03 -3.62
N PRO A 144 0.35 -10.59 -2.56
CA PRO A 144 1.40 -11.40 -1.97
C PRO A 144 0.90 -12.76 -1.44
N TRP A 145 -0.31 -12.81 -0.88
CA TRP A 145 -0.92 -14.07 -0.42
C TRP A 145 -1.24 -15.01 -1.57
N VAL A 146 -1.74 -14.49 -2.69
CA VAL A 146 -1.96 -15.27 -3.92
C VAL A 146 -0.65 -15.92 -4.35
N PHE A 147 0.45 -15.14 -4.43
CA PHE A 147 1.75 -15.71 -4.78
C PHE A 147 2.25 -16.72 -3.75
N ALA A 148 2.11 -16.48 -2.45
CA ALA A 148 2.51 -17.44 -1.43
C ALA A 148 1.76 -18.79 -1.58
N VAL A 149 0.45 -18.74 -1.86
CA VAL A 149 -0.36 -19.94 -2.14
C VAL A 149 0.07 -20.62 -3.42
N LEU A 150 0.37 -19.88 -4.49
CA LEU A 150 0.88 -20.45 -5.74
C LEU A 150 2.21 -21.18 -5.54
N HIS A 151 3.14 -20.60 -4.76
CA HIS A 151 4.41 -21.24 -4.45
C HIS A 151 4.22 -22.54 -3.65
N ALA A 152 3.35 -22.52 -2.64
CA ALA A 152 3.02 -23.71 -1.87
C ALA A 152 2.34 -24.79 -2.73
N GLY A 153 1.40 -24.40 -3.60
CA GLY A 153 0.68 -25.31 -4.49
C GLY A 153 1.59 -25.98 -5.52
N LEU A 154 2.50 -25.22 -6.15
CA LEU A 154 3.50 -25.75 -7.07
C LEU A 154 4.42 -26.77 -6.38
N PHE A 155 4.89 -26.46 -5.18
CA PHE A 155 5.74 -27.37 -4.42
C PHE A 155 5.02 -28.68 -4.06
N ILE A 156 3.76 -28.60 -3.60
CA ILE A 156 2.94 -29.79 -3.33
C ILE A 156 2.74 -30.59 -4.62
N GLY A 157 2.46 -29.91 -5.74
CA GLY A 157 2.33 -30.54 -7.06
C GLY A 157 3.57 -31.33 -7.45
N THR A 158 4.77 -30.77 -7.27
CA THR A 158 6.05 -31.45 -7.57
C THR A 158 6.36 -32.61 -6.65
N LEU A 159 5.78 -32.67 -5.44
CA LEU A 159 5.94 -33.81 -4.54
C LEU A 159 4.99 -34.96 -4.88
N CYS A 160 3.84 -34.65 -5.50
CA CYS A 160 2.82 -35.62 -5.86
C CYS A 160 3.00 -36.21 -7.27
N SER A 161 3.85 -35.59 -8.11
CA SER A 161 4.21 -36.02 -9.46
C SER A 161 5.42 -36.94 -9.48
#